data_AF-A0A916GW04-F1
#
_entry.id   AF-A0A916GW04-F1
#
_cell.length_a   1.000
_cell.length_b   1.000
_cell.length_c   1.000
_cell.angle_alpha   90.00
_cell.angle_beta   90.00
_cell.angle_gamma   90.00
#
_symmetry.space_group_name_H-M   'P 1'
#
loop_
_entity.id
_entity.type
_entity.pdbx_description
1 polymer ?
#
loop_
_entity_poly.entity_id
_entity_poly.type
_entity_poly.pdbx_seq_one_letter_code
_entity_poly.pdbx_strand_id
1 'polypeptide(L)'
;MRIKSTTAFRAYADARAKRAIEQAAATARFMVKSVNKDGSISRMAPTRNDWKYDAFATAEDAEKRRAQLEAMNPGSRYAVVAL
;
A
#
# COMPACT_ATOMS: atom_id res chain seq x y z
N MET A 1 31.58 -5.32 -8.15
CA MET A 1 31.21 -4.66 -9.43
C MET A 1 29.85 -3.96 -9.26
N ARG A 2 29.79 -2.62 -9.20
CA ARG A 2 28.51 -1.88 -9.12
C ARG A 2 28.00 -1.66 -10.54
N ILE A 3 26.94 -2.35 -10.94
CA ILE A 3 26.27 -2.12 -12.23
C ILE A 3 25.65 -0.72 -12.18
N LYS A 4 26.15 0.20 -13.02
CA LYS A 4 25.54 1.53 -13.17
C LYS A 4 24.24 1.38 -13.96
N SER A 5 23.10 1.55 -13.31
CA SER A 5 21.82 1.59 -14.02
C SER A 5 21.80 2.80 -14.95
N THR A 6 21.57 2.55 -16.25
CA THR A 6 21.46 3.59 -17.27
C THR A 6 20.16 4.38 -17.08
N THR A 7 20.14 5.64 -17.54
CA THR A 7 18.95 6.50 -17.47
C THR A 7 17.72 5.85 -18.11
N ALA A 8 17.91 5.15 -19.24
CA ALA A 8 16.85 4.40 -19.92
C ALA A 8 16.29 3.25 -19.07
N PHE A 9 17.16 2.51 -18.37
CA PHE A 9 16.71 1.43 -17.48
C PHE A 9 15.91 1.96 -16.29
N ARG A 10 16.34 3.08 -15.70
CA ARG A 10 15.60 3.75 -14.61
C ARG A 10 14.23 4.23 -15.08
N ALA A 11 14.17 4.89 -16.23
CA ALA A 11 12.91 5.37 -16.81
C ALA A 11 11.93 4.22 -17.10
N TYR A 12 12.42 3.10 -17.65
CA TYR A 12 11.60 1.91 -17.89
C TYR A 12 11.10 1.29 -16.57
N ALA A 13 11.97 1.16 -15.56
CA ALA A 13 11.59 0.64 -14.26
C ALA A 13 10.50 1.51 -13.59
N ASP A 14 10.60 2.83 -13.71
CA ASP A 14 9.62 3.80 -13.20
C ASP A 14 8.29 3.77 -13.98
N ALA A 15 8.32 3.55 -15.30
CA ALA A 15 7.10 3.40 -16.09
C ALA A 15 6.36 2.10 -15.73
N ARG A 16 7.07 0.98 -15.61
CA ARG A 16 6.50 -0.31 -15.20
C ARG A 16 5.92 -0.26 -13.79
N ALA A 17 6.66 0.37 -12.90
CA ALA A 17 6.26 0.71 -11.55
C ALA A 17 4.92 1.44 -11.47
N LYS A 18 4.75 2.51 -12.26
CA LYS A 18 3.52 3.29 -12.30
C LYS A 18 2.33 2.46 -12.79
N ARG A 19 2.50 1.70 -13.88
CA ARG A 19 1.43 0.82 -14.39
C ARG A 19 0.95 -0.21 -13.37
N ALA A 20 1.85 -0.79 -12.58
CA ALA A 20 1.47 -1.75 -11.55
C ALA A 20 0.62 -1.12 -10.44
N ILE A 21 0.90 0.15 -10.08
CA ILE A 21 0.09 0.92 -9.12
C ILE A 21 -1.27 1.24 -9.72
N GLU A 22 -1.30 1.71 -10.97
CA GLU A 22 -2.55 2.05 -11.66
C GLU A 22 -3.47 0.84 -11.77
N GLN A 23 -2.94 -0.34 -12.07
CA GLN A 23 -3.70 -1.59 -12.10
C GLN A 23 -4.21 -2.02 -10.72
N ALA A 24 -3.37 -1.88 -9.68
CA ALA A 24 -3.78 -2.18 -8.31
C ALA A 24 -4.88 -1.20 -7.85
N ALA A 25 -4.72 0.09 -8.11
CA ALA A 25 -5.71 1.11 -7.81
C ALA A 25 -7.02 0.92 -8.58
N ALA A 26 -6.95 0.44 -9.84
CA ALA A 26 -8.14 0.19 -10.65
C ALA A 26 -8.99 -0.99 -10.15
N THR A 27 -8.41 -1.92 -9.40
CA THR A 27 -9.08 -3.14 -8.91
C THR A 27 -9.34 -3.13 -7.40
N ALA A 28 -8.62 -2.29 -6.65
CA ALA A 28 -8.77 -2.17 -5.22
C ALA A 28 -10.12 -1.54 -4.84
N ARG A 29 -10.77 -2.16 -3.87
CA ARG A 29 -12.02 -1.70 -3.25
C ARG A 29 -11.84 -1.37 -1.77
N PHE A 30 -10.78 -1.90 -1.17
CA PHE A 30 -10.45 -1.73 0.23
C PHE A 30 -8.98 -1.38 0.39
N MET A 31 -8.65 -0.61 1.42
CA MET A 31 -7.28 -0.29 1.79
C MET A 31 -7.11 -0.34 3.30
N VAL A 32 -5.98 -0.88 3.75
CA VAL A 32 -5.59 -0.84 5.16
C VAL A 32 -4.87 0.46 5.44
N LYS A 33 -5.35 1.23 6.41
CA LYS A 33 -4.75 2.50 6.85
C LYS A 33 -4.42 2.48 8.33
N SER A 34 -3.41 3.23 8.72
CA SER A 34 -3.12 3.44 10.15
C SER A 34 -4.20 4.27 10.81
N VAL A 35 -4.41 3.99 12.10
CA VAL A 35 -5.31 4.74 12.98
C VAL A 35 -4.44 5.57 13.93
N ASN A 36 -4.71 6.86 13.99
CA ASN A 36 -4.04 7.81 14.86
C ASN A 36 -4.39 7.53 16.32
N LYS A 37 -3.62 8.13 17.25
CA LYS A 37 -3.83 7.97 18.69
C LYS A 37 -5.21 8.43 19.16
N ASP A 38 -5.81 9.40 18.47
CA ASP A 38 -7.17 9.92 18.72
C ASP A 38 -8.28 9.03 18.15
N GLY A 39 -7.93 7.90 17.50
CA GLY A 39 -8.87 6.98 16.87
C GLY A 39 -9.27 7.37 15.45
N SER A 40 -8.79 8.51 14.93
CA SER A 40 -9.06 8.91 13.54
C SER A 40 -8.24 8.08 12.56
N ILE A 41 -8.81 7.77 11.40
CA ILE A 41 -8.06 7.14 10.30
C ILE A 41 -7.11 8.17 9.70
N SER A 42 -5.88 7.74 9.40
CA SER A 42 -4.90 8.61 8.75
C SER A 42 -5.44 9.21 7.45
N ARG A 43 -5.36 10.54 7.35
CA ARG A 43 -5.73 11.31 6.16
C ARG A 43 -4.61 11.41 5.14
N MET A 44 -3.47 10.78 5.38
CA MET A 44 -2.38 10.77 4.41
C MET A 44 -2.83 10.14 3.10
N ALA A 45 -2.45 10.78 1.99
CA ALA A 45 -2.65 10.22 0.68
C ALA A 45 -1.86 8.91 0.56
N PRO A 46 -2.45 7.82 0.03
CA PRO A 46 -1.76 6.55 -0.07
C PRO A 46 -0.53 6.66 -0.97
N THR A 47 0.59 6.18 -0.45
CA THR A 47 1.84 6.07 -1.19
C THR A 47 1.77 4.92 -2.19
N ARG A 48 2.76 4.88 -3.09
CA ARG A 48 2.96 3.76 -4.01
C ARG A 48 3.01 2.39 -3.31
N ASN A 49 3.58 2.31 -2.11
CA ASN A 49 3.70 1.05 -1.39
C ASN A 49 2.36 0.64 -0.80
N ASP A 50 1.57 1.60 -0.31
CA ASP A 50 0.23 1.33 0.24
C ASP A 50 -0.67 0.74 -0.84
N TRP A 51 -0.63 1.29 -2.07
CA TRP A 51 -1.34 0.73 -3.22
C TRP A 51 -0.89 -0.68 -3.61
N LYS A 52 0.37 -1.03 -3.34
CA LYS A 52 0.93 -2.33 -3.73
C LYS A 52 0.70 -3.40 -2.67
N TYR A 53 0.74 -3.04 -1.39
CA TYR A 53 0.81 -3.98 -0.29
C TYR A 53 -0.43 -3.96 0.61
N ASP A 54 -1.16 -2.84 0.61
CA ASP A 54 -2.23 -2.59 1.57
C ASP A 54 -3.57 -2.27 0.88
N ALA A 55 -3.65 -2.36 -0.45
CA ALA A 55 -4.87 -2.21 -1.24
C ALA A 55 -5.36 -3.57 -1.77
N PHE A 56 -6.65 -3.86 -1.62
CA PHE A 56 -7.24 -5.17 -1.86
C PHE A 56 -8.60 -5.08 -2.56
N ALA A 57 -8.94 -6.12 -3.34
CA ALA A 57 -10.23 -6.23 -3.99
C ALA A 57 -11.34 -6.71 -3.03
N THR A 58 -10.97 -7.45 -1.98
CA THR A 58 -11.90 -8.05 -1.00
C THR A 58 -11.64 -7.50 0.40
N ALA A 59 -12.69 -7.44 1.23
CA ALA A 59 -12.58 -7.02 2.62
C ALA A 59 -11.82 -8.06 3.46
N GLU A 60 -11.98 -9.35 3.17
CA GLU A 60 -11.31 -10.44 3.89
C GLU A 60 -9.78 -10.38 3.77
N ASP A 61 -9.26 -10.11 2.57
CA ASP A 61 -7.81 -10.02 2.37
C ASP A 61 -7.23 -8.77 3.02
N ALA A 62 -7.99 -7.66 2.99
CA ALA A 62 -7.63 -6.44 3.74
C ALA A 62 -7.60 -6.69 5.25
N GLU A 63 -8.55 -7.47 5.77
CA GLU A 63 -8.64 -7.81 7.19
C GLU A 63 -7.47 -8.69 7.65
N LYS A 64 -7.11 -9.70 6.86
CA LYS A 64 -5.92 -10.53 7.12
C LYS A 64 -4.66 -9.67 7.15
N ARG A 65 -4.55 -8.72 6.23
CA ARG A 65 -3.43 -7.78 6.19
C ARG A 65 -3.41 -6.87 7.41
N ARG A 66 -4.56 -6.33 7.83
CA ARG A 66 -4.68 -5.53 9.05
C ARG A 66 -4.18 -6.30 10.27
N ALA A 67 -4.66 -7.52 10.47
CA ALA A 67 -4.23 -8.37 11.58
C ALA A 67 -2.72 -8.66 11.55
N GLN A 68 -2.16 -8.89 10.36
CA GLN A 68 -0.71 -9.05 10.20
C GLN A 68 0.06 -7.79 10.60
N LEU A 69 -0.41 -6.60 10.18
CA LEU A 69 0.25 -5.33 10.51
C LEU A 69 0.21 -5.02 12.01
N GLU A 70 -0.88 -5.35 12.70
CA GLU A 70 -0.98 -5.21 14.15
C GLU A 70 -0.05 -6.18 14.89
N ALA A 71 0.06 -7.42 14.41
CA ALA A 71 0.99 -8.40 14.98
C ALA A 71 2.46 -8.00 14.80
N MET A 72 2.80 -7.38 13.66
CA MET A 72 4.17 -6.90 13.38
C MET A 72 4.51 -5.59 14.08
N ASN A 73 3.51 -4.77 14.43
CA ASN A 73 3.71 -3.45 15.03
C ASN A 73 2.90 -3.31 16.34
N PRO A 74 3.37 -3.91 17.44
CA PRO A 74 2.70 -3.82 18.73
C PRO A 74 2.46 -2.36 19.13
N GLY A 75 1.23 -2.04 19.52
CA GLY A 75 0.81 -0.68 19.91
C GLY A 75 0.38 0.23 18.76
N SER A 76 0.56 -0.18 17.50
CA SER A 76 -0.06 0.49 16.35
C SER A 76 -1.44 -0.10 16.08
N ARG A 77 -2.37 0.73 15.58
CA ARG A 77 -3.73 0.31 15.21
C ARG A 77 -3.94 0.56 13.74
N TYR A 78 -4.65 -0.34 13.07
CA TYR A 78 -4.95 -0.25 11.65
C TYR A 78 -6.45 -0.45 11.41
N ALA A 79 -6.95 0.05 10.29
CA ALA A 79 -8.35 -0.05 9.90
C ALA A 79 -8.46 -0.40 8.41
N VAL A 80 -9.47 -1.19 8.07
CA VAL A 80 -9.86 -1.44 6.67
C VAL A 80 -10.83 -0.35 6.24
N VAL A 81 -10.53 0.31 5.11
CA VAL A 81 -11.28 1.45 4.58
C VAL A 81 -11.75 1.09 3.18
N ALA A 82 -13.03 1.31 2.87
CA ALA A 82 -13.51 1.23 1.50
C ALA A 82 -13.01 2.42 0.68
N LEU A 83 -12.49 2.16 -0.53
CA LEU A 83 -11.93 3.16 -1.45
C LEU A 83 -12.99 3.81 -2.34
#